data_AF-A0A934TDA2-F1
#
_entry.id   AF-A0A934TDA2-F1
#
_cell.length_a   1.000
_cell.length_b   1.000
_cell.length_c   1.000
_cell.angle_alpha   90.00
_cell.angle_beta   90.00
_cell.angle_gamma   90.00
#
_symmetry.space_group_name_H-M   'P 1'
#
loop_
_entity.id
_entity.type
_entity.pdbx_description
1 polymer ?
#
loop_
_entity_poly.entity_id
_entity_poly.type
_entity_poly.pdbx_seq_one_letter_code
_entity_poly.pdbx_strand_id
1 'polypeptide(L)'
;MLAIFFSWIIISFILFSMGSVLIKLYNYFLNRDEQYNFLEISFLGLMTLSIPLSIWSLKFPSNHCFLLLCFVLSVMYIVYDRRKLLGFIIDLKGNIVGLPFKIIGPIVLFFIIFLMSSSWLEGIGDALYYHHQNIRWNEEYAVVPGLGNLDDKFAFNSQYLLLSAIFTFRFLFGEALYPLIPLLVIYIMGWLFIELFNSKVERKRVIVFISFLVFILLSINTFFGTSTDLLPNLLAFYIIAKIIFYPDILNKNKILFFVLPLFMILCK
;
A
#
# COMPACT_ATOMS: atom_id res chain seq x y z
N MET A 1 6.92 17.48 -3.71
CA MET A 1 7.44 16.90 -2.43
C MET A 1 6.46 16.99 -1.28
N LEU A 2 6.10 18.19 -0.78
CA LEU A 2 5.21 18.34 0.39
C LEU A 2 3.82 17.71 0.17
N ALA A 3 3.26 17.88 -1.04
CA ALA A 3 1.99 17.26 -1.43
C ALA A 3 2.03 15.73 -1.32
N ILE A 4 3.12 15.09 -1.77
CA ILE A 4 3.33 13.64 -1.69
C ILE A 4 3.46 13.21 -0.22
N PHE A 5 4.26 13.92 0.56
CA PHE A 5 4.40 13.62 1.99
C PHE A 5 3.06 13.68 2.73
N PHE A 6 2.28 14.73 2.47
CA PHE A 6 0.94 14.88 3.02
C PHE A 6 0.01 13.76 2.57
N SER A 7 0.03 13.40 1.29
CA SER A 7 -0.75 12.28 0.75
C SER A 7 -0.37 10.96 1.42
N TRP A 8 0.92 10.71 1.66
CA TRP A 8 1.41 9.53 2.34
C TRP A 8 0.89 9.45 3.76
N ILE A 9 0.87 10.55 4.52
CA ILE A 9 0.31 10.58 5.88
C ILE A 9 -1.15 10.14 5.87
N ILE A 10 -1.97 10.71 4.96
CA ILE A 10 -3.40 10.39 4.86
C ILE A 10 -3.60 8.93 4.47
N ILE A 11 -2.90 8.45 3.44
CA ILE A 11 -3.00 7.06 2.98
C ILE A 11 -2.58 6.11 4.11
N SER A 12 -1.45 6.38 4.77
CA SER A 12 -0.95 5.59 5.90
C SER A 12 -2.00 5.45 6.99
N PHE A 13 -2.63 6.57 7.35
CA PHE A 13 -3.65 6.64 8.39
C PHE A 13 -4.88 5.80 8.03
N ILE A 14 -5.38 5.91 6.79
CA ILE A 14 -6.55 5.16 6.33
C ILE A 14 -6.23 3.67 6.26
N LEU A 15 -5.10 3.29 5.64
CA LEU A 15 -4.71 1.88 5.50
C LEU A 15 -4.52 1.22 6.87
N PHE A 16 -3.83 1.89 7.80
CA PHE A 16 -3.64 1.39 9.15
C PHE A 16 -4.97 1.18 9.88
N SER A 17 -5.87 2.15 9.79
CA SER A 17 -7.17 2.09 10.47
C SER A 17 -8.05 0.98 9.91
N MET A 18 -8.20 0.93 8.58
CA MET A 18 -9.03 -0.08 7.91
C MET A 18 -8.50 -1.50 8.10
N GLY A 19 -7.18 -1.69 8.03
CA GLY A 19 -6.57 -2.98 8.31
C GLY A 19 -6.77 -3.42 9.76
N SER A 20 -6.69 -2.49 10.70
CA SER A 20 -6.91 -2.77 12.13
C SER A 20 -8.38 -3.13 12.41
N VAL A 21 -9.33 -2.50 11.73
CA VAL A 21 -10.75 -2.89 11.77
C VAL A 21 -10.91 -4.34 11.31
N LEU A 22 -10.34 -4.71 10.16
CA LEU A 22 -10.46 -6.06 9.62
C LEU A 22 -9.88 -7.10 10.58
N ILE A 23 -8.67 -6.87 11.12
CA ILE A 23 -8.04 -7.79 12.06
C ILE A 23 -8.89 -7.95 13.32
N LYS A 24 -9.44 -6.85 13.86
CA LYS A 24 -10.28 -6.91 15.06
C LYS A 24 -11.57 -7.69 14.82
N LEU A 25 -12.24 -7.47 13.69
CA LEU A 25 -13.43 -8.23 13.30
C LEU A 25 -13.09 -9.71 13.08
N TYR A 26 -12.00 -10.00 12.37
CA TYR A 26 -11.54 -11.36 12.10
C TYR A 26 -11.26 -12.14 13.40
N ASN A 27 -10.49 -11.54 14.30
CA ASN A 27 -10.14 -12.11 15.61
C ASN A 27 -11.39 -12.34 16.46
N TYR A 28 -12.33 -11.40 16.45
CA TYR A 28 -13.61 -11.53 17.16
C TYR A 28 -14.48 -12.66 16.61
N PHE A 29 -14.66 -12.76 15.28
CA PHE A 29 -15.55 -13.77 14.69
C PHE A 29 -14.98 -15.19 14.72
N LEU A 30 -13.66 -15.34 14.66
CA LEU A 30 -13.00 -16.65 14.61
C LEU A 30 -12.36 -17.06 15.94
N ASN A 31 -12.58 -16.29 17.01
CA ASN A 31 -11.97 -16.48 18.34
C ASN A 31 -10.45 -16.72 18.24
N ARG A 32 -9.76 -15.82 17.55
CA ARG A 32 -8.29 -15.85 17.38
C ARG A 32 -7.67 -14.57 17.91
N ASP A 33 -6.40 -14.66 18.27
CA ASP A 33 -5.60 -13.52 18.70
C ASP A 33 -4.40 -13.32 17.75
N GLU A 34 -4.66 -13.25 16.45
CA GLU A 34 -3.60 -13.02 15.47
C GLU A 34 -3.12 -11.57 15.54
N GLN A 35 -1.81 -11.38 15.63
CA GLN A 35 -1.15 -10.09 15.66
C GLN A 35 -0.32 -9.88 14.39
N TYR A 36 -0.35 -8.65 13.90
CA TYR A 36 0.19 -8.26 12.61
C TYR A 36 1.09 -7.04 12.79
N ASN A 37 2.19 -6.99 12.03
CA ASN A 37 3.03 -5.80 12.00
C ASN A 37 2.36 -4.67 11.18
N PHE A 38 2.91 -3.47 11.23
CA PHE A 38 2.35 -2.30 10.54
C PHE A 38 2.15 -2.48 9.03
N LEU A 39 3.12 -3.12 8.38
CA LEU A 39 3.09 -3.33 6.94
C LEU A 39 1.99 -4.32 6.56
N GLU A 40 1.80 -5.37 7.35
CA GLU A 40 0.71 -6.35 7.19
C GLU A 40 -0.66 -5.71 7.43
N ILE A 41 -0.78 -4.89 8.47
CA ILE A 41 -2.00 -4.11 8.73
C ILE A 41 -2.29 -3.22 7.51
N SER A 42 -1.28 -2.55 6.96
CA SER A 42 -1.46 -1.68 5.80
C SER A 42 -1.91 -2.43 4.54
N PHE A 43 -1.36 -3.62 4.28
CA PHE A 43 -1.81 -4.47 3.16
C PHE A 43 -3.22 -5.00 3.35
N LEU A 44 -3.58 -5.42 4.58
CA LEU A 44 -4.95 -5.79 4.91
C LEU A 44 -5.89 -4.58 4.79
N GLY A 45 -5.40 -3.37 5.07
CA GLY A 45 -6.11 -2.12 4.84
C GLY A 45 -6.46 -1.88 3.36
N LEU A 46 -5.51 -2.11 2.45
CA LEU A 46 -5.77 -2.01 1.00
C LEU A 46 -6.89 -2.95 0.57
N MET A 47 -6.87 -4.16 1.11
CA MET A 47 -7.90 -5.15 0.86
C MET A 47 -9.26 -4.82 1.45
N THR A 48 -9.26 -4.25 2.64
CA THR A 48 -10.50 -3.82 3.29
C THR A 48 -11.13 -2.66 2.53
N LEU A 49 -10.32 -1.78 1.92
CA LEU A 49 -10.79 -0.68 1.08
C LEU A 49 -11.27 -1.14 -0.29
N SER A 50 -10.63 -2.15 -0.88
CA SER A 50 -10.92 -2.57 -2.25
C SER A 50 -12.37 -3.02 -2.44
N ILE A 51 -12.88 -3.86 -1.54
CA ILE A 51 -14.24 -4.42 -1.59
C ILE A 51 -15.33 -3.32 -1.59
N PRO A 52 -15.42 -2.43 -0.58
CA PRO A 52 -16.43 -1.38 -0.57
C PRO A 52 -16.23 -0.38 -1.71
N LEU A 53 -14.99 -0.13 -2.14
CA LEU A 53 -14.71 0.75 -3.27
C LEU A 53 -15.27 0.18 -4.58
N SER A 54 -15.13 -1.14 -4.81
CA SER A 54 -15.68 -1.79 -6.01
C SER A 54 -17.21 -1.82 -6.01
N ILE A 55 -17.84 -1.89 -4.83
CA ILE A 55 -19.31 -1.76 -4.72
C ILE A 55 -19.73 -0.30 -4.96
N TRP A 56 -18.98 0.65 -4.40
CA TRP A 56 -19.22 2.08 -4.57
C TRP A 56 -19.13 2.51 -6.04
N SER A 57 -18.12 2.04 -6.75
CA SER A 57 -17.83 2.42 -8.13
C SER A 57 -18.97 2.07 -9.10
N LEU A 58 -19.81 1.07 -8.78
CA LEU A 58 -20.97 0.72 -9.59
C LEU A 58 -22.00 1.84 -9.73
N LYS A 59 -22.10 2.74 -8.73
CA LYS A 59 -23.10 3.82 -8.71
C LYS A 59 -22.52 5.21 -8.59
N PHE A 60 -21.31 5.34 -8.05
CA PHE A 60 -20.70 6.63 -7.74
C PHE A 60 -19.25 6.67 -8.22
N PRO A 61 -18.73 7.87 -8.57
CA PRO A 61 -17.33 8.02 -8.92
C PRO A 61 -16.40 7.73 -7.72
N SER A 62 -15.25 7.15 -8.01
CA SER A 62 -14.20 6.77 -7.06
C SER A 62 -13.24 7.92 -6.80
N ASN A 63 -13.74 8.95 -6.12
CA ASN A 63 -13.03 10.22 -5.94
C ASN A 63 -12.89 10.62 -4.46
N HIS A 64 -12.64 11.90 -4.23
CA HIS A 64 -12.45 12.49 -2.90
C HIS A 64 -13.64 12.28 -1.96
N CYS A 65 -14.86 12.09 -2.45
CA CYS A 65 -16.02 11.77 -1.59
C CYS A 65 -15.83 10.42 -0.89
N PHE A 66 -15.40 9.40 -1.62
CA PHE A 66 -15.10 8.09 -1.03
C PHE A 66 -13.89 8.17 -0.09
N LEU A 67 -12.84 8.90 -0.49
CA LEU A 67 -11.68 9.15 0.36
C LEU A 67 -12.08 9.80 1.69
N LEU A 68 -12.92 10.84 1.66
CA LEU A 68 -13.42 11.54 2.85
C LEU A 68 -14.25 10.60 3.75
N LEU A 69 -15.10 9.77 3.16
CA LEU A 69 -15.85 8.75 3.90
C LEU A 69 -14.88 7.79 4.61
N CYS A 70 -13.88 7.26 3.91
CA CYS A 70 -12.85 6.40 4.51
C CYS A 70 -12.06 7.11 5.61
N PHE A 71 -11.75 8.39 5.42
CA PHE A 71 -11.05 9.20 6.42
C PHE A 71 -11.89 9.38 7.69
N VAL A 72 -13.18 9.73 7.55
CA VAL A 72 -14.11 9.88 8.69
C VAL A 72 -14.25 8.57 9.45
N LEU A 73 -14.44 7.44 8.75
CA LEU A 73 -14.51 6.11 9.38
C LEU A 73 -13.20 5.76 10.12
N SER A 74 -12.05 6.12 9.55
CA SER A 74 -10.74 5.91 10.17
C SER A 74 -10.59 6.74 11.45
N VAL A 75 -11.02 8.01 11.44
CA VAL A 75 -11.05 8.86 12.63
C VAL A 75 -11.98 8.28 13.70
N MET A 76 -13.20 7.87 13.33
CA MET A 76 -14.16 7.24 14.26
C MET A 76 -13.58 5.99 14.91
N TYR A 77 -12.91 5.14 14.14
CA TYR A 77 -12.26 3.93 14.64
C TYR A 77 -11.15 4.25 15.65
N ILE A 78 -10.29 5.21 15.36
CA ILE A 78 -9.20 5.59 16.27
C ILE A 78 -9.73 6.25 17.54
N VAL A 79 -10.81 7.04 17.45
CA VAL A 79 -11.48 7.58 18.64
C VAL A 79 -12.03 6.47 19.53
N TYR A 80 -12.54 5.38 18.94
CA TYR A 80 -13.02 4.19 19.64
C TYR A 80 -11.89 3.35 20.25
N ASP A 81 -10.80 3.11 19.50
CA ASP A 81 -9.68 2.26 19.92
C ASP A 81 -8.35 3.03 19.98
N ARG A 82 -8.33 4.11 20.78
CA ARG A 82 -7.15 4.97 20.95
C ARG A 82 -5.90 4.21 21.41
N ARG A 83 -6.10 3.12 22.14
CA ARG A 83 -5.02 2.25 22.64
C ARG A 83 -4.25 1.59 21.51
N LYS A 84 -4.93 1.23 20.41
CA LYS A 84 -4.26 0.59 19.26
C LYS A 84 -3.27 1.54 18.58
N LEU A 85 -3.69 2.79 18.35
CA LEU A 85 -2.80 3.81 17.78
C LEU A 85 -1.66 4.18 18.73
N LEU A 86 -1.95 4.36 20.02
CA LEU A 86 -0.93 4.68 21.02
C LEU A 86 0.10 3.54 21.15
N GLY A 87 -0.35 2.29 21.20
CA GLY A 87 0.54 1.12 21.21
C GLY A 87 1.45 1.11 19.98
N PHE A 88 0.88 1.35 18.80
CA PHE A 88 1.66 1.44 17.58
C PHE A 88 2.72 2.57 17.61
N ILE A 89 2.37 3.76 18.09
CA ILE A 89 3.32 4.90 18.22
C ILE A 89 4.44 4.56 19.21
N ILE A 90 4.11 3.89 20.32
CA ILE A 90 5.09 3.46 21.32
C ILE A 90 6.04 2.42 20.71
N ASP A 91 5.51 1.42 20.01
CA ASP A 91 6.29 0.37 19.36
C ASP A 91 7.21 0.94 18.27
N LEU A 92 6.70 1.88 17.45
CA LEU A 92 7.50 2.61 16.48
C LEU A 92 8.65 3.36 17.14
N LYS A 93 8.36 4.12 18.20
CA LYS A 93 9.38 4.88 18.92
C LYS A 93 10.43 3.96 19.54
N GLY A 94 10.02 2.84 20.12
CA GLY A 94 10.93 1.83 20.67
C GLY A 94 11.84 1.24 19.61
N ASN A 95 11.28 0.85 18.46
CA ASN A 95 12.04 0.31 17.34
C ASN A 95 13.01 1.34 16.76
N ILE A 96 12.63 2.61 16.66
CA ILE A 96 13.50 3.68 16.11
C ILE A 96 14.63 4.04 17.07
N VAL A 97 14.35 4.17 18.37
CA VAL A 97 15.37 4.53 19.39
C VAL A 97 16.41 3.43 19.54
N GLY A 98 16.05 2.17 19.31
CA GLY A 98 16.97 1.03 19.33
C GLY A 98 17.91 0.94 18.12
N LEU A 99 17.67 1.70 17.04
CA LEU A 99 18.46 1.63 15.82
C LEU A 99 19.74 2.48 15.93
N PRO A 100 20.92 1.95 15.54
CA PRO A 100 22.13 2.75 15.48
C PRO A 100 22.01 3.80 14.38
N PHE A 101 22.63 4.96 14.61
CA PHE A 101 22.62 6.08 13.65
C PHE A 101 23.11 5.69 12.24
N LYS A 102 24.02 4.72 12.16
CA LYS A 102 24.53 4.15 10.90
C LYS A 102 23.44 3.48 10.03
N ILE A 103 22.30 3.13 10.60
CA ILE A 103 21.16 2.50 9.90
C ILE A 103 20.05 3.53 9.65
N ILE A 104 19.83 4.44 10.60
CA ILE A 104 18.87 5.54 10.44
C ILE A 104 19.25 6.41 9.24
N GLY A 105 20.54 6.74 9.07
CA GLY A 105 21.04 7.53 7.95
C GLY A 105 20.63 6.97 6.58
N PRO A 106 20.96 5.71 6.25
CA PRO A 106 20.52 5.05 5.01
C PRO A 106 19.00 4.99 4.82
N ILE A 107 18.22 4.74 5.88
CA ILE A 107 16.74 4.71 5.80
C ILE A 107 16.21 6.11 5.43
N VAL A 108 16.69 7.15 6.12
CA VAL A 108 16.28 8.54 5.86
C VAL A 108 16.73 8.98 4.46
N LEU A 109 17.93 8.61 4.04
CA LEU A 109 18.43 8.89 2.70
C LEU A 109 17.56 8.21 1.64
N PHE A 110 17.24 6.91 1.80
CA PHE A 110 16.34 6.19 0.91
C PHE A 110 14.97 6.85 0.85
N PHE A 111 14.40 7.22 2.00
CA PHE A 111 13.12 7.93 2.09
C PHE A 111 13.15 9.26 1.30
N ILE A 112 14.18 10.08 1.50
CA ILE A 112 14.32 11.37 0.79
C ILE A 112 14.48 11.16 -0.70
N ILE A 113 15.31 10.20 -1.13
CA ILE A 113 15.51 9.87 -2.56
C ILE A 113 14.17 9.46 -3.17
N PHE A 114 13.43 8.55 -2.53
CA PHE A 114 12.16 8.07 -3.06
C PHE A 114 11.07 9.16 -3.07
N LEU A 115 11.06 10.05 -2.07
CA LEU A 115 10.15 11.19 -1.99
C LEU A 115 10.46 12.25 -3.06
N MET A 116 11.75 12.49 -3.33
CA MET A 116 12.21 13.32 -4.44
C MET A 116 11.80 12.70 -5.77
N SER A 117 12.17 11.45 -6.04
CA SER A 117 11.89 10.80 -7.33
C SER A 117 10.39 10.64 -7.58
N SER A 118 9.57 10.40 -6.55
CA SER A 118 8.11 10.35 -6.70
C SER A 118 7.48 11.68 -7.14
N SER A 119 8.20 12.80 -6.97
CA SER A 119 7.75 14.10 -7.49
C SER A 119 8.10 14.34 -8.97
N TRP A 120 8.97 13.51 -9.53
CA TRP A 120 9.31 13.51 -10.94
C TRP A 120 8.45 12.45 -11.61
N LEU A 121 7.22 12.85 -11.93
CA LEU A 121 6.23 11.96 -12.52
C LEU A 121 6.53 11.78 -14.01
N GLU A 122 7.26 10.72 -14.36
CA GLU A 122 7.39 10.30 -15.75
C GLU A 122 6.52 9.07 -15.96
N GLY A 123 5.31 9.28 -16.48
CA GLY A 123 4.55 8.18 -17.04
C GLY A 123 5.28 7.64 -18.27
N ILE A 124 5.49 6.33 -18.34
CA ILE A 124 6.06 5.67 -19.52
C ILE A 124 5.13 4.52 -19.93
N GLY A 125 5.02 4.28 -21.24
CA GLY A 125 4.25 3.17 -21.81
C GLY A 125 2.77 3.25 -21.45
N ASP A 126 2.25 2.17 -20.87
CA ASP A 126 0.82 2.01 -20.53
C ASP A 126 0.28 3.09 -19.58
N ALA A 127 1.16 3.69 -18.76
CA ALA A 127 0.79 4.75 -17.83
C ALA A 127 0.19 5.95 -18.56
N LEU A 128 0.92 6.45 -19.57
CA LEU A 128 0.46 7.53 -20.44
C LEU A 128 -0.58 7.07 -21.46
N TYR A 129 -0.55 5.79 -21.84
CA TYR A 129 -1.44 5.29 -22.87
C TYR A 129 -2.86 5.11 -22.38
N TYR A 130 -3.09 4.48 -21.22
CA TYR A 130 -4.45 4.26 -20.71
C TYR A 130 -4.60 4.31 -19.18
N HIS A 131 -3.57 4.05 -18.37
CA HIS A 131 -3.75 4.00 -16.91
C HIS A 131 -4.19 5.35 -16.35
N HIS A 132 -3.54 6.44 -16.73
CA HIS A 132 -3.88 7.77 -16.22
C HIS A 132 -5.30 8.18 -16.66
N GLN A 133 -5.73 7.76 -17.85
CA GLN A 133 -7.08 8.03 -18.35
C GLN A 133 -8.13 7.17 -17.65
N ASN A 134 -7.83 5.89 -17.39
CA ASN A 134 -8.72 4.99 -16.65
C ASN A 134 -8.85 5.46 -15.19
N ILE A 135 -7.74 5.85 -14.54
CA ILE A 135 -7.77 6.49 -13.20
C ILE A 135 -8.63 7.75 -13.22
N ARG A 136 -8.44 8.62 -14.23
CA ARG A 136 -9.25 9.84 -14.35
C ARG A 136 -10.73 9.53 -14.60
N TRP A 137 -11.03 8.53 -15.41
CA TRP A 137 -12.40 8.10 -15.66
C TRP A 137 -13.07 7.64 -14.36
N ASN A 138 -12.37 6.83 -13.56
CA ASN A 138 -12.85 6.37 -12.26
C ASN A 138 -13.07 7.53 -11.27
N GLU A 139 -12.30 8.63 -11.36
CA GLU A 139 -12.51 9.83 -10.54
C GLU A 139 -13.77 10.61 -10.92
N GLU A 140 -14.13 10.64 -12.20
CA GLU A 140 -15.22 11.47 -12.73
C GLU A 140 -16.55 10.73 -12.82
N TYR A 141 -16.52 9.43 -13.12
CA TYR A 141 -17.71 8.65 -13.43
C TYR A 141 -17.81 7.38 -12.58
N ALA A 142 -19.05 6.95 -12.34
CA ALA A 142 -19.32 5.57 -11.96
C ALA A 142 -19.02 4.63 -13.14
N VAL A 143 -19.05 3.32 -12.90
CA VAL A 143 -18.89 2.31 -13.95
C VAL A 143 -19.89 2.57 -15.08
N VAL A 144 -19.39 2.71 -16.30
CA VAL A 144 -20.19 2.92 -17.52
C VAL A 144 -20.29 1.59 -18.28
N PRO A 145 -21.48 0.95 -18.33
CA PRO A 145 -21.66 -0.28 -19.09
C PRO A 145 -21.31 -0.09 -20.56
N GLY A 146 -20.50 -0.99 -21.12
CA GLY A 146 -20.08 -0.93 -22.52
C GLY A 146 -18.90 -0.01 -22.83
N LEU A 147 -18.25 0.60 -21.83
CA LEU A 147 -17.08 1.47 -22.03
C LEU A 147 -15.94 0.76 -22.79
N GLY A 148 -15.73 -0.53 -22.50
CA GLY A 148 -14.75 -1.37 -23.19
C GLY A 148 -15.01 -1.61 -24.67
N ASN A 149 -16.18 -1.22 -25.20
CA ASN A 149 -16.47 -1.27 -26.64
C ASN A 149 -15.84 -0.09 -27.40
N LEU A 150 -15.41 0.97 -26.70
CA LEU A 150 -14.71 2.11 -27.31
C LEU A 150 -13.22 1.82 -27.50
N ASP A 151 -12.60 1.21 -26.50
CA ASP A 151 -11.22 0.72 -26.52
C ASP A 151 -11.13 -0.44 -25.52
N ASP A 152 -10.46 -1.52 -25.90
CA ASP A 152 -10.38 -2.75 -25.10
C ASP A 152 -9.67 -2.51 -23.76
N LYS A 153 -8.78 -1.52 -23.67
CA LYS A 153 -8.07 -1.18 -22.43
C LYS A 153 -8.96 -0.55 -21.38
N PHE A 154 -10.09 0.03 -21.76
CA PHE A 154 -11.11 0.47 -20.80
C PHE A 154 -11.96 -0.70 -20.27
N ALA A 155 -11.85 -1.90 -20.83
CA ALA A 155 -12.43 -3.10 -20.26
C ALA A 155 -11.60 -3.68 -19.11
N PHE A 156 -10.33 -3.25 -18.93
CA PHE A 156 -9.49 -3.73 -17.84
C PHE A 156 -9.99 -3.23 -16.49
N ASN A 157 -10.32 -4.19 -15.62
CA ASN A 157 -10.90 -3.93 -14.30
C ASN A 157 -9.88 -4.22 -13.19
N SER A 158 -8.74 -3.52 -13.27
CA SER A 158 -7.69 -3.62 -12.26
C SER A 158 -8.10 -2.86 -11.00
N GLN A 159 -8.16 -3.57 -9.86
CA GLN A 159 -8.43 -2.97 -8.56
C GLN A 159 -7.38 -1.91 -8.18
N TYR A 160 -6.16 -2.02 -8.70
CA TYR A 160 -5.11 -1.03 -8.47
C TYR A 160 -5.46 0.33 -9.08
N LEU A 161 -5.98 0.37 -10.31
CA LEU A 161 -6.38 1.62 -10.96
C LEU A 161 -7.54 2.29 -10.22
N LEU A 162 -8.49 1.48 -9.71
CA LEU A 162 -9.61 1.97 -8.91
C LEU A 162 -9.13 2.54 -7.56
N LEU A 163 -8.25 1.83 -6.84
CA LEU A 163 -7.64 2.31 -5.60
C LEU A 163 -6.78 3.56 -5.83
N SER A 164 -6.11 3.66 -6.98
CA SER A 164 -5.31 4.83 -7.32
C SER A 164 -6.17 6.08 -7.49
N ALA A 165 -7.39 5.96 -8.05
CA ALA A 165 -8.31 7.07 -8.27
C ALA A 165 -8.69 7.82 -6.97
N ILE A 166 -8.92 7.10 -5.88
CA ILE A 166 -9.23 7.73 -4.58
C ILE A 166 -8.01 8.40 -3.93
N PHE A 167 -6.79 8.09 -4.39
CA PHE A 167 -5.53 8.57 -3.81
C PHE A 167 -4.76 9.53 -4.70
N THR A 168 -5.39 10.11 -5.73
CA THR A 168 -4.70 11.08 -6.59
C THR A 168 -4.58 12.47 -5.97
N PHE A 169 -5.43 12.81 -5.01
CA PHE A 169 -5.50 14.14 -4.37
C PHE A 169 -5.64 15.30 -5.36
N ARG A 170 -6.12 15.05 -6.59
CA ARG A 170 -6.28 16.09 -7.61
C ARG A 170 -7.21 17.22 -7.16
N PHE A 171 -8.22 16.89 -6.37
CA PHE A 171 -9.15 17.87 -5.78
C PHE A 171 -8.46 18.91 -4.89
N LEU A 172 -7.28 18.59 -4.33
CA LEU A 172 -6.55 19.46 -3.40
C LEU A 172 -5.39 20.19 -4.08
N PHE A 173 -4.69 19.53 -5.01
CA PHE A 173 -3.46 20.05 -5.62
C PHE A 173 -3.61 20.47 -7.08
N GLY A 174 -4.78 20.28 -7.70
CA GLY A 174 -5.03 20.58 -9.12
C GLY A 174 -4.50 19.53 -10.10
N GLU A 175 -3.38 18.88 -9.75
CA GLU A 175 -2.76 17.79 -10.52
C GLU A 175 -2.87 16.45 -9.80
N ALA A 176 -2.88 15.35 -10.56
CA ALA A 176 -2.92 14.01 -9.98
C ALA A 176 -1.55 13.59 -9.45
N LEU A 177 -1.54 13.10 -8.22
CA LEU A 177 -0.42 12.37 -7.64
C LEU A 177 -0.64 10.87 -7.82
N TYR A 178 0.43 10.07 -7.87
CA TYR A 178 0.35 8.61 -7.81
C TYR A 178 1.15 8.04 -6.62
N PRO A 179 0.74 8.36 -5.37
CA PRO A 179 1.58 8.14 -4.20
C PRO A 179 1.58 6.71 -3.65
N LEU A 180 0.64 5.86 -4.10
CA LEU A 180 0.35 4.57 -3.47
C LEU A 180 1.51 3.57 -3.58
N ILE A 181 1.97 3.25 -4.79
CA ILE A 181 3.09 2.32 -4.99
C ILE A 181 4.35 2.81 -4.27
N PRO A 182 4.78 4.08 -4.44
CA PRO A 182 5.95 4.59 -3.73
C PRO A 182 5.87 4.46 -2.21
N LEU A 183 4.70 4.70 -1.62
CA LEU A 183 4.49 4.51 -0.19
C LEU A 183 4.74 3.06 0.24
N LEU A 184 4.21 2.09 -0.51
CA LEU A 184 4.37 0.67 -0.19
C LEU A 184 5.82 0.18 -0.37
N VAL A 185 6.55 0.72 -1.33
CA VAL A 185 7.99 0.45 -1.49
C VAL A 185 8.76 0.92 -0.27
N ILE A 186 8.47 2.13 0.24
CA ILE A 186 9.08 2.66 1.46
C ILE A 186 8.75 1.78 2.66
N TYR A 187 7.52 1.30 2.77
CA TYR A 187 7.13 0.38 3.85
C TYR A 187 7.93 -0.92 3.80
N ILE A 188 8.01 -1.56 2.64
CA ILE A 188 8.77 -2.81 2.48
C ILE A 188 10.25 -2.57 2.76
N MET A 189 10.82 -1.47 2.28
CA MET A 189 12.21 -1.13 2.61
C MET A 189 12.42 -0.92 4.10
N GLY A 190 11.58 -0.12 4.75
CA GLY A 190 11.67 0.11 6.20
C GLY A 190 11.57 -1.18 7.00
N TRP A 191 10.65 -2.07 6.62
CA TRP A 191 10.51 -3.40 7.21
C TRP A 191 11.79 -4.24 7.01
N LEU A 192 12.32 -4.33 5.79
CA LEU A 192 13.55 -5.09 5.53
C LEU A 192 14.76 -4.56 6.30
N PHE A 193 14.91 -3.24 6.43
CA PHE A 193 15.99 -2.65 7.24
C PHE A 193 15.88 -3.04 8.72
N ILE A 194 14.67 -2.99 9.29
CA ILE A 194 14.41 -3.41 10.68
C ILE A 194 14.71 -4.90 10.85
N GLU A 195 14.25 -5.74 9.92
CA GLU A 195 14.49 -7.19 9.95
C GLU A 195 15.98 -7.55 9.81
N LEU A 196 16.72 -6.82 8.97
CA LEU A 196 18.15 -7.00 8.79
C LEU A 196 18.93 -6.64 10.07
N PHE A 197 18.52 -5.55 10.73
CA PHE A 197 19.15 -5.12 11.97
C PHE A 197 18.87 -6.07 13.15
N ASN A 198 17.59 -6.39 13.37
CA ASN A 198 17.17 -7.23 14.50
C ASN A 198 17.78 -8.64 14.45
N SER A 199 18.07 -9.13 13.24
CA SER A 199 18.72 -10.42 13.01
C SER A 199 20.25 -10.40 13.11
N LYS A 200 20.86 -9.25 13.42
CA LYS A 200 22.31 -9.05 13.41
C LYS A 200 22.95 -9.41 12.06
N VAL A 201 22.28 -9.03 10.96
CA VAL A 201 22.78 -9.19 9.58
C VAL A 201 22.94 -10.67 9.19
N GLU A 202 21.88 -11.45 9.41
CA GLU A 202 21.83 -12.85 8.97
C GLU A 202 21.90 -12.96 7.43
N ARG A 203 22.67 -13.93 6.91
CA ARG A 203 22.91 -14.12 5.46
C ARG A 203 21.62 -14.16 4.63
N LYS A 204 20.60 -14.90 5.07
CA LYS A 204 19.32 -15.03 4.35
C LYS A 204 18.62 -13.68 4.18
N ARG A 205 18.63 -12.85 5.23
CA ARG A 205 18.01 -11.52 5.25
C ARG A 205 18.80 -10.52 4.41
N VAL A 206 20.13 -10.61 4.39
CA VAL A 206 20.99 -9.85 3.47
C VAL A 206 20.64 -10.17 2.01
N ILE A 207 20.52 -11.46 1.66
CA ILE A 207 20.20 -11.89 0.28
C ILE A 207 18.84 -11.33 -0.16
N VAL A 208 17.81 -11.43 0.70
CA VAL A 208 16.47 -10.89 0.41
C VAL A 208 16.49 -9.35 0.31
N PHE A 209 17.27 -8.67 1.16
CA PHE A 209 17.43 -7.22 1.05
C PHE A 209 18.08 -6.80 -0.27
N ILE A 210 19.16 -7.46 -0.67
CA ILE A 210 19.85 -7.21 -1.94
C ILE A 210 18.93 -7.53 -3.12
N SER A 211 18.17 -8.63 -3.08
CA SER A 211 17.23 -8.95 -4.15
C SER A 211 16.13 -7.91 -4.29
N PHE A 212 15.67 -7.30 -3.18
CA PHE A 212 14.73 -6.19 -3.23
C PHE A 212 15.37 -4.93 -3.85
N LEU A 213 16.63 -4.61 -3.53
CA LEU A 213 17.34 -3.50 -4.17
C LEU A 213 17.48 -3.72 -5.68
N VAL A 214 17.83 -4.93 -6.10
CA VAL A 214 17.91 -5.29 -7.53
C VAL A 214 16.53 -5.17 -8.18
N PHE A 215 15.47 -5.63 -7.52
CA PHE A 215 14.10 -5.45 -8.00
C PHE A 215 13.74 -3.97 -8.17
N ILE A 216 14.13 -3.10 -7.22
CA ILE A 216 13.93 -1.66 -7.33
C ILE A 216 14.66 -1.09 -8.54
N LEU A 217 15.94 -1.42 -8.71
CA LEU A 217 16.77 -0.91 -9.80
C LEU A 217 16.25 -1.35 -11.18
N LEU A 218 15.83 -2.60 -11.33
CA LEU A 218 15.30 -3.13 -12.59
C LEU A 218 13.94 -2.55 -12.97
N SER A 219 13.16 -2.09 -11.98
CA SER A 219 11.80 -1.57 -12.16
C SER A 219 11.70 -0.07 -11.85
N ILE A 220 12.82 0.67 -11.84
CA ILE A 220 12.84 2.08 -11.41
C ILE A 220 11.86 2.97 -12.21
N ASN A 221 11.78 2.73 -13.53
CA ASN A 221 10.90 3.47 -14.43
C ASN A 221 9.41 3.15 -14.20
N THR A 222 9.09 1.98 -13.64
CA THR A 222 7.71 1.59 -13.40
C THR A 222 7.22 2.02 -12.01
N PHE A 223 8.10 2.14 -10.99
CA PHE A 223 7.70 2.50 -9.62
C PHE A 223 7.07 3.88 -9.48
N PHE A 224 7.47 4.82 -10.33
CA PHE A 224 6.93 6.18 -10.37
C PHE A 224 5.78 6.31 -11.37
N GLY A 225 5.46 5.24 -12.10
CA GLY A 225 4.29 5.12 -12.95
C GLY A 225 3.13 4.40 -12.26
N THR A 226 2.11 4.08 -13.05
CA THR A 226 0.87 3.44 -12.60
C THR A 226 0.74 2.00 -13.09
N SER A 227 1.85 1.25 -13.14
CA SER A 227 1.82 -0.15 -13.58
C SER A 227 0.95 -1.02 -12.68
N THR A 228 0.01 -1.73 -13.29
CA THR A 228 -0.92 -2.65 -12.60
C THR A 228 -0.22 -3.89 -12.04
N ASP A 229 0.93 -4.28 -12.61
CA ASP A 229 1.70 -5.46 -12.18
C ASP A 229 2.55 -5.21 -10.93
N LEU A 230 2.91 -3.95 -10.65
CA LEU A 230 3.85 -3.64 -9.56
C LEU A 230 3.28 -3.92 -8.17
N LEU A 231 2.02 -3.58 -7.92
CA LEU A 231 1.40 -3.85 -6.62
C LEU A 231 1.34 -5.37 -6.33
N PRO A 232 0.84 -6.23 -7.25
CA PRO A 232 0.96 -7.67 -7.13
C PRO A 232 2.39 -8.16 -6.89
N ASN A 233 3.36 -7.66 -7.65
CA ASN A 233 4.76 -8.08 -7.54
C ASN A 233 5.38 -7.69 -6.18
N LEU A 234 5.06 -6.50 -5.66
CA LEU A 234 5.48 -6.06 -4.32
C LEU A 234 4.89 -6.95 -3.22
N LEU A 235 3.60 -7.27 -3.32
CA LEU A 235 2.94 -8.16 -2.37
C LEU A 235 3.51 -9.58 -2.45
N ALA A 236 3.78 -10.09 -3.65
CA ALA A 236 4.36 -11.40 -3.88
C ALA A 236 5.78 -11.47 -3.30
N PHE A 237 6.60 -10.45 -3.58
CA PHE A 237 7.93 -10.30 -2.99
C PHE A 237 7.85 -10.34 -1.47
N TYR A 238 6.95 -9.57 -0.87
CA TYR A 238 6.79 -9.54 0.58
C TYR A 238 6.39 -10.90 1.15
N ILE A 239 5.43 -11.60 0.55
CA ILE A 239 5.00 -12.94 1.01
C ILE A 239 6.18 -13.92 0.95
N ILE A 240 6.92 -13.95 -0.15
CA ILE A 240 8.09 -14.82 -0.32
C ILE A 240 9.16 -14.48 0.73
N ALA A 241 9.49 -13.19 0.89
CA ALA A 241 10.45 -12.72 1.89
C ALA A 241 10.04 -13.14 3.31
N LYS A 242 8.76 -12.99 3.65
CA LYS A 242 8.23 -13.35 4.96
C LYS A 242 8.30 -14.86 5.24
N ILE A 243 7.98 -15.69 4.24
CA ILE A 243 8.09 -17.16 4.36
C ILE A 243 9.56 -17.57 4.56
N ILE A 244 10.50 -16.92 3.84
CA ILE A 244 11.94 -17.18 4.00
C ILE A 244 12.42 -16.83 5.42
N PHE A 245 11.95 -15.71 5.98
CA PHE A 245 12.34 -15.25 7.31
C PHE A 245 11.70 -16.05 8.44
N TYR A 246 10.45 -16.48 8.24
CA TYR A 246 9.62 -17.12 9.25
C TYR A 246 8.81 -18.27 8.63
N PRO A 247 9.37 -19.48 8.48
CA PRO A 247 8.68 -20.59 7.81
C PRO A 247 7.39 -21.03 8.54
N ASP A 248 7.36 -20.93 9.87
CA ASP A 248 6.20 -21.33 10.70
C ASP A 248 5.02 -20.34 10.64
N ILE A 249 5.18 -19.21 9.94
CA ILE A 249 4.18 -18.12 9.90
C ILE A 249 2.88 -18.55 9.21
N LEU A 250 2.93 -19.54 8.32
CA LEU A 250 1.77 -20.04 7.57
C LEU A 250 0.66 -20.54 8.50
N ASN A 251 1.04 -21.07 9.67
CA ASN A 251 0.08 -21.56 10.66
C ASN A 251 -0.46 -20.44 11.56
N LYS A 252 0.29 -19.33 11.71
CA LYS A 252 -0.02 -18.24 12.64
C LYS A 252 -0.84 -17.12 12.00
N ASN A 253 -0.57 -16.76 10.74
CA ASN A 253 -1.14 -15.57 10.11
C ASN A 253 -2.03 -15.94 8.92
N LYS A 254 -3.04 -16.79 9.15
CA LYS A 254 -3.79 -17.45 8.07
C LYS A 254 -4.54 -16.46 7.18
N ILE A 255 -5.08 -15.38 7.74
CA ILE A 255 -5.82 -14.39 6.95
C ILE A 255 -4.91 -13.76 5.87
N LEU A 256 -3.67 -13.44 6.22
CA LEU A 256 -2.73 -12.76 5.32
C LEU A 256 -2.40 -13.65 4.11
N PHE A 257 -2.11 -14.93 4.35
CA PHE A 257 -1.75 -15.86 3.27
C PHE A 257 -2.92 -16.30 2.41
N PHE A 258 -4.17 -16.19 2.89
CA PHE A 258 -5.35 -16.46 2.08
C PHE A 258 -5.79 -15.21 1.29
N VAL A 259 -5.83 -14.07 1.96
CA VAL A 259 -6.40 -12.83 1.41
C VAL A 259 -5.44 -12.17 0.43
N LEU A 260 -4.13 -12.08 0.72
CA LEU A 260 -3.21 -11.36 -0.17
C LEU A 260 -3.08 -11.99 -1.57
N PRO A 261 -2.98 -13.32 -1.76
CA PRO A 261 -2.95 -13.88 -3.12
C PRO A 261 -4.23 -13.59 -3.90
N LEU A 262 -5.39 -13.63 -3.25
CA LEU A 262 -6.65 -13.26 -3.88
C LEU A 262 -6.65 -11.78 -4.28
N PHE A 263 -6.04 -10.90 -3.47
CA PHE A 263 -5.87 -9.49 -3.84
C PHE A 263 -5.03 -9.31 -5.09
N MET A 264 -3.93 -10.04 -5.19
CA MET A 264 -3.00 -9.92 -6.32
C MET A 264 -3.71 -10.23 -7.63
N ILE A 265 -4.62 -11.21 -7.63
CA ILE A 265 -5.43 -11.56 -8.80
C ILE A 265 -6.37 -10.42 -9.17
N LEU A 266 -7.01 -9.78 -8.18
CA LEU A 266 -7.91 -8.64 -8.41
C LEU A 266 -7.18 -7.37 -8.88
N CYS A 267 -5.90 -7.23 -8.56
CA CYS A 267 -5.10 -6.07 -8.94
C CYS A 267 -4.57 -6.14 -10.37
N LYS A 268 -4.57 -7.33 -10.99
CA LYS A 268 -4.15 -7.49 -12.40
C LYS A 268 -5.24 -7.09 -13.38
#